data_AF-A0A1E3SBU9-F1
#
_entry.id   AF-A0A1E3SBU9-F1
#
_cell.length_a   1.000
_cell.length_b   1.000
_cell.length_c   1.000
_cell.angle_alpha   90.00
_cell.angle_beta   90.00
_cell.angle_gamma   90.00
#
_symmetry.space_group_name_H-M   'P 1'
#
loop_
_entity.id
_entity.type
_entity.pdbx_description
1 polymer ?
#
loop_
_entity_poly.entity_id
_entity_poly.type
_entity_poly.pdbx_seq_one_letter_code
_entity_poly.pdbx_strand_id
1 'polypeptide(L)'
;MTTRGSLLLPESEILSALDFDTEIPCICRKFCDEADHPADWWITLSCGCRYPFCHKALRISRIRLKIRALTCHLCSTHNIAISRVVRT
;
A
#
# COMPACT_ATOMS: atom_id res chain seq x y z
N MET A 1 -10.04 49.43 -18.51
CA MET A 1 -10.73 48.55 -17.54
C MET A 1 -10.71 47.13 -18.10
N THR A 2 -9.75 46.31 -17.69
CA THR A 2 -9.70 44.88 -18.05
C THR A 2 -9.28 44.12 -16.80
N THR A 3 -10.28 43.69 -16.04
CA THR A 3 -10.11 42.84 -14.87
C THR A 3 -9.63 41.47 -15.35
N ARG A 4 -8.33 41.20 -15.21
CA ARG A 4 -7.79 39.84 -15.34
C ARG A 4 -8.33 39.01 -14.18
N GLY A 5 -9.49 38.38 -14.40
CA GLY A 5 -10.02 37.36 -13.50
C GLY A 5 -9.09 36.17 -13.50
N SER A 6 -8.31 36.01 -12.42
CA SER A 6 -7.62 34.76 -12.14
C SER A 6 -8.70 33.76 -11.74
N LEU A 7 -9.09 32.88 -12.66
CA LEU A 7 -9.93 31.72 -12.38
C LEU A 7 -9.07 30.71 -11.61
N LEU A 8 -8.88 30.96 -10.32
CA LEU A 8 -8.44 29.93 -9.39
C LEU A 8 -9.64 28.99 -9.23
N LEU A 9 -9.58 27.85 -9.92
CA LEU A 9 -10.53 26.77 -9.71
C LEU A 9 -10.55 26.43 -8.20
N PRO A 10 -11.73 26.14 -7.62
CA PRO A 10 -11.83 25.67 -6.24
C PRO A 10 -10.82 24.53 -6.01
N GLU A 11 -10.13 24.52 -4.87
CA GLU A 11 -9.07 23.56 -4.56
C GLU A 11 -9.52 22.10 -4.76
N SER A 12 -10.80 21.80 -4.51
CA SER A 12 -11.43 20.50 -4.76
C SER A 12 -11.51 20.11 -6.24
N GLU A 13 -11.69 21.06 -7.16
CA GLU A 13 -11.69 20.84 -8.60
C GLU A 13 -10.27 20.60 -9.13
N ILE A 14 -9.27 21.27 -8.52
CA ILE A 14 -7.85 21.05 -8.83
C ILE A 14 -7.43 19.64 -8.43
N LEU A 15 -7.80 19.17 -7.22
CA LEU A 15 -7.48 17.82 -6.77
C LEU A 15 -8.19 16.74 -7.59
N SER A 16 -9.42 17.00 -8.03
CA SER A 16 -10.20 16.06 -8.87
C SER A 16 -9.71 16.01 -10.32
N ALA A 17 -8.98 17.03 -10.78
CA ALA A 17 -8.37 17.07 -12.11
C ALA A 17 -7.00 16.36 -12.18
N LEU A 18 -6.45 15.93 -11.04
CA LEU A 18 -5.23 15.14 -10.99
C LEU A 18 -5.55 13.68 -11.32
N ASP A 19 -5.02 13.21 -12.45
CA ASP A 19 -5.09 11.82 -12.86
C ASP A 19 -4.02 11.03 -12.10
N PHE A 20 -4.43 10.37 -11.01
CA PHE A 20 -3.55 9.53 -10.21
C PHE A 20 -3.68 8.09 -10.68
N ASP A 21 -2.54 7.42 -10.90
CA ASP A 21 -2.53 5.96 -10.97
C ASP A 21 -3.12 5.39 -9.68
N THR A 22 -4.33 4.84 -9.79
CA THR A 22 -5.04 4.25 -8.64
C THR A 22 -4.48 2.87 -8.28
N GLU A 23 -3.60 2.33 -9.13
CA GLU A 23 -3.03 1.00 -8.97
C GLU A 23 -1.84 1.05 -8.00
N ILE A 24 -2.00 0.39 -6.86
CA ILE A 24 -0.99 0.39 -5.81
C ILE A 24 -0.12 -0.85 -5.99
N PRO A 25 1.20 -0.70 -6.21
CA PRO A 25 2.07 -1.84 -6.47
C PRO A 25 2.25 -2.71 -5.23
N CYS A 26 2.31 -4.02 -5.44
CA CYS A 26 2.63 -4.98 -4.41
C CYS A 26 4.09 -4.81 -3.92
N ILE A 27 4.30 -4.69 -2.61
CA ILE A 27 5.64 -4.53 -2.02
C ILE A 27 6.39 -5.86 -1.84
N CYS A 28 6.04 -6.90 -2.59
CA CYS A 28 6.67 -8.20 -2.44
C CYS A 28 8.13 -8.16 -2.92
N ARG A 29 9.05 -8.10 -1.96
CA ARG A 29 10.51 -8.04 -2.19
C ARG A 29 11.05 -9.35 -2.78
N LYS A 30 10.79 -9.63 -4.06
CA LYS A 30 11.19 -10.84 -4.82
C LYS A 30 10.43 -12.13 -4.45
N PHE A 31 9.29 -12.02 -3.77
CA PHE A 31 8.43 -13.18 -3.49
C PHE A 31 7.43 -13.47 -4.60
N CYS A 32 7.31 -12.56 -5.55
CA CYS A 32 6.46 -12.67 -6.73
C CYS A 32 7.32 -12.84 -7.97
N ASP A 33 6.74 -13.46 -8.99
CA ASP A 33 7.45 -13.79 -10.24
C ASP A 33 7.52 -12.58 -11.18
N GLU A 34 6.54 -11.69 -11.10
CA GLU A 34 6.47 -10.46 -11.88
C GLU A 34 6.92 -9.26 -11.04
N ALA A 35 7.79 -8.43 -11.61
CA ALA A 35 8.08 -7.09 -11.10
C ALA A 35 6.89 -6.17 -11.41
N ASP A 36 6.58 -5.25 -10.49
CA ASP A 36 5.59 -4.18 -10.68
C ASP A 36 4.18 -4.64 -11.09
N HIS A 37 3.51 -5.39 -10.21
CA HIS A 37 2.10 -5.80 -10.34
C HIS A 37 1.24 -5.23 -9.20
N PRO A 38 -0.09 -5.14 -9.39
CA PRO A 38 -1.00 -4.61 -8.37
C PRO A 38 -1.02 -5.39 -7.06
N ALA A 39 -1.37 -4.67 -5.99
CA ALA A 39 -1.81 -5.26 -4.74
C ALA A 39 -3.32 -5.47 -4.72
N ASP A 40 -3.75 -6.69 -4.39
CA ASP A 40 -5.16 -7.04 -4.16
C ASP A 40 -5.57 -6.89 -2.67
N TRP A 41 -4.58 -6.72 -1.79
CA TRP A 41 -4.77 -6.76 -0.34
C TRP A 41 -3.98 -5.69 0.39
N TRP A 42 -4.64 -5.08 1.37
CA TRP A 42 -4.01 -4.34 2.46
C TRP A 42 -3.88 -5.22 3.69
N ILE A 43 -2.64 -5.52 4.09
CA ILE A 43 -2.38 -6.14 5.37
C ILE A 43 -2.02 -5.09 6.41
N THR A 44 -2.47 -5.29 7.65
CA THR A 44 -2.01 -4.54 8.82
C THR A 44 -1.28 -5.51 9.73
N LEU A 45 -0.11 -5.10 10.21
CA LEU A 45 0.67 -5.86 11.18
C LEU A 45 0.25 -5.52 12.61
N SER A 46 0.67 -6.32 13.58
CA SER A 46 0.47 -6.06 15.01
C SER A 46 1.10 -4.73 15.48
N CYS A 47 2.13 -4.25 14.80
CA CYS A 47 2.73 -2.93 15.04
C CYS A 47 1.95 -1.75 14.39
N GLY A 48 0.85 -2.02 13.70
CA GLY A 48 0.03 -0.99 13.02
C GLY A 48 0.48 -0.65 11.59
N CYS A 49 1.70 -1.01 11.19
CA CYS A 49 2.17 -0.78 9.82
C CYS A 49 1.33 -1.51 8.78
N ARG A 50 1.15 -0.88 7.61
CA ARG A 50 0.37 -1.41 6.49
C ARG A 50 1.26 -1.77 5.31
N TYR A 51 0.95 -2.88 4.64
CA TYR A 51 1.65 -3.32 3.44
C TYR A 51 0.66 -3.69 2.34
N PRO A 52 0.87 -3.20 1.10
CA PRO A 52 0.09 -3.61 -0.07
C PRO A 52 0.67 -4.92 -0.63
N PHE A 53 -0.14 -5.99 -0.66
CA PHE A 53 0.26 -7.32 -1.12
C PHE A 53 -0.69 -7.86 -2.19
N CYS A 54 -0.13 -8.54 -3.19
CA CYS A 54 -0.86 -9.46 -4.04
C CYS A 54 -1.19 -10.75 -3.28
N HIS A 55 -2.04 -11.59 -3.86
CA HIS A 55 -2.41 -12.88 -3.27
C HIS A 55 -1.21 -13.79 -2.93
N LYS A 56 -0.20 -13.86 -3.82
CA LYS A 56 1.01 -14.69 -3.60
C LYS A 56 1.84 -14.19 -2.42
N ALA A 57 2.07 -12.88 -2.35
CA ALA A 57 2.82 -12.23 -1.26
C ALA A 57 2.15 -12.43 0.10
N LEU A 58 0.81 -12.32 0.16
CA LEU A 58 0.03 -12.60 1.36
C LEU A 58 0.20 -14.04 1.83
N ARG A 59 0.10 -15.02 0.91
CA ARG A 59 0.25 -16.45 1.23
C ARG A 59 1.65 -16.75 1.79
N ILE A 60 2.71 -16.25 1.16
CA ILE A 60 4.09 -16.47 1.60
C ILE A 60 4.32 -15.81 2.97
N SER A 61 3.85 -14.58 3.16
CA SER A 61 3.98 -13.86 4.43
C SER A 61 3.32 -14.60 5.58
N ARG A 62 2.10 -15.14 5.38
CA ARG A 62 1.41 -15.98 6.38
C ARG A 62 2.21 -17.23 6.75
N ILE A 63 2.81 -17.90 5.77
CA ILE A 63 3.65 -19.09 6.02
C ILE A 63 4.88 -18.71 6.84
N ARG A 64 5.61 -17.67 6.43
CA ARG A 64 6.84 -17.24 7.11
C ARG A 64 6.60 -16.84 8.56
N LEU A 65 5.50 -16.14 8.84
CA LEU A 65 5.11 -15.73 10.19
C LEU A 65 4.75 -16.90 11.11
N LYS A 66 4.32 -18.05 10.55
CA LYS A 66 4.12 -19.28 11.32
C LYS A 66 5.43 -20.01 11.62
N ILE A 67 6.41 -19.91 10.73
CA ILE A 67 7.70 -20.61 10.85
C ILE A 67 8.64 -19.88 11.81
N ARG A 68 8.65 -18.54 11.78
CA ARG A 68 9.54 -17.74 12.61
C ARG A 68 8.99 -16.36 12.91
N ALA A 69 9.47 -15.79 14.01
CA ALA A 69 9.34 -14.37 14.25
C ALA A 69 10.00 -13.56 13.12
N LEU A 70 9.30 -12.52 12.68
CA LEU A 70 9.80 -11.54 11.71
C LEU A 70 9.89 -10.17 12.36
N THR A 71 10.70 -9.30 11.76
CA THR A 71 10.81 -7.88 12.12
C THR A 71 10.10 -7.05 11.06
N CYS A 72 9.32 -6.06 11.49
CA CYS A 72 8.70 -5.10 10.59
C CYS A 72 9.77 -4.33 9.82
N HIS A 73 9.64 -4.26 8.49
CA HIS A 73 10.58 -3.50 7.67
C HIS A 73 10.37 -1.98 7.71
N LEU A 74 9.20 -1.51 8.14
CA LEU A 74 8.89 -0.07 8.18
C LEU A 74 9.27 0.56 9.53
N CYS A 75 9.01 -0.12 10.64
CA CYS A 75 9.25 0.44 11.98
C CYS A 75 10.19 -0.39 12.87
N SER A 76 10.81 -1.45 12.34
CA SER A 76 11.75 -2.31 13.05
C SER A 76 11.19 -3.01 14.30
N THR A 77 9.86 -3.02 14.49
CA THR A 77 9.23 -3.78 15.58
C THR A 77 9.45 -5.28 15.35
N HIS A 78 9.88 -5.97 16.41
CA HIS A 78 10.14 -7.41 16.39
C HIS A 78 8.87 -8.21 16.65
N ASN A 79 8.90 -9.51 16.35
CA ASN A 79 7.81 -10.45 16.63
C ASN A 79 6.46 -9.99 16.07
N ILE A 80 6.45 -9.46 14.85
CA ILE A 80 5.22 -9.04 14.19
C ILE A 80 4.32 -10.24 13.88
N ALA A 81 3.01 -9.98 13.85
CA ALA A 81 2.00 -10.86 13.27
C ALA A 81 1.10 -10.06 12.32
N ILE A 82 0.33 -10.73 11.47
CA ILE A 82 -0.74 -10.08 10.69
C ILE A 82 -1.95 -9.93 11.61
N SER A 83 -2.41 -8.69 11.83
CA SER A 83 -3.58 -8.37 12.66
C SER A 83 -4.84 -8.19 11.83
N ARG A 84 -4.73 -7.64 10.61
CA ARG A 84 -5.86 -7.40 9.71
C ARG A 84 -5.49 -7.66 8.26
N VAL A 85 -6.44 -8.14 7.48
CA VAL A 85 -6.35 -8.29 6.03
C VAL A 85 -7.63 -7.73 5.41
N VAL A 86 -7.50 -6.81 4.46
CA VAL A 86 -8.60 -6.16 3.75
C VAL A 86 -8.33 -6.28 2.25
N ARG A 87 -9.35 -6.60 1.44
CA ARG A 87 -9.24 -6.63 -0.02
C ARG A 87 -9.42 -5.21 -0.57
N THR A 88 -8.60 -4.83 -1.54
CA THR A 88 -8.76 -3.57 -2.30
C THR A 88 -9.87 -3.68 -3.33
#